data_AF-A0A3E3E9A8-F1
#
_entry.id   AF-A0A3E3E9A8-F1
#
_cell.length_a   1.000
_cell.length_b   1.000
_cell.length_c   1.000
_cell.angle_alpha   90.00
_cell.angle_beta   90.00
_cell.angle_gamma   90.00
#
_symmetry.space_group_name_H-M   'P 1'
#
loop_
_entity.id
_entity.type
_entity.pdbx_description
1 polymer ?
#
loop_
_entity_poly.entity_id
_entity_poly.type
_entity_poly.pdbx_seq_one_letter_code
_entity_poly.pdbx_strand_id
1 'polypeptide(L)' 'MLTQAYEKFPILEGLIFHSDQGWKYQHAHYINSLKEHSIIQSMSRKGNCYDNSVTETFFGRLKNEVYYGYENELYSFS' A
#
# COMPACT_ATOMS: atom_id res chain seq x y z
N MET A 1 5.96 6.86 4.43
CA MET A 1 6.00 5.41 4.12
C MET A 1 7.33 5.01 3.49
N LEU A 2 7.64 5.40 2.24
CA LEU A 2 8.92 5.05 1.60
C LEU A 2 10.15 5.57 2.37
N THR A 3 10.14 6.84 2.76
CA THR A 3 11.22 7.45 3.55
C THR A 3 11.55 6.66 4.82
N GLN A 4 10.52 6.25 5.57
CA GLN A 4 10.69 5.45 6.79
C GLN A 4 11.24 4.05 6.49
N ALA A 5 10.88 3.46 5.35
CA ALA A 5 11.44 2.18 4.93
C ALA A 5 12.93 2.32 4.60
N TYR A 6 13.32 3.41 3.93
CA TYR A 6 14.72 3.69 3.57
C TYR A 6 15.59 3.95 4.81
N GLU A 7 15.03 4.62 5.82
CA GLU A 7 15.72 4.83 7.09
C GLU A 7 15.88 3.54 7.90
N LYS A 8 14.90 2.64 7.82
CA LYS A 8 14.84 1.43 8.65
C LYS A 8 15.64 0.26 8.08
N PHE A 9 15.74 0.17 6.76
CA PHE A 9 16.36 -0.97 6.08
C PHE A 9 17.57 -0.53 5.26
N PRO A 10 18.80 -0.91 5.65
CA PRO A 10 20.02 -0.45 4.99
C PRO A 10 20.31 -1.14 3.66
N ILE A 11 19.67 -2.28 3.38
CA ILE A 11 19.83 -3.04 2.13
C ILE A 11 18.43 -3.25 1.54
N LEU A 12 18.19 -2.61 0.40
CA LEU A 12 16.91 -2.64 -0.32
C LEU A 12 17.05 -3.13 -1.76
N GLU A 13 18.29 -3.33 -2.22
CA GLU A 13 18.57 -3.81 -3.56
C GLU A 13 17.93 -5.19 -3.79
N GLY A 14 17.15 -5.29 -4.87
CA GLY A 14 16.43 -6.51 -5.22
C GLY A 14 15.15 -6.76 -4.42
N LEU A 15 14.79 -5.88 -3.48
CA LEU A 15 13.50 -5.96 -2.79
C LEU A 15 12.36 -5.81 -3.80
N ILE A 16 11.33 -6.65 -3.67
CA ILE A 16 10.13 -6.54 -4.50
C ILE A 16 9.08 -5.74 -3.74
N PHE A 17 8.74 -4.57 -4.26
CA PHE A 17 7.62 -3.78 -3.78
C PHE A 17 6.36 -4.15 -4.57
N HIS A 18 5.48 -4.96 -3.96
CA HIS A 18 4.22 -5.35 -4.58
C HIS A 18 3.09 -4.37 -4.22
N SER A 19 2.46 -3.76 -5.22
CA SER A 19 1.32 -2.85 -5.05
C SER A 19 0.18 -3.15 -6.01
N ASP A 20 -0.98 -2.55 -5.75
CA ASP A 20 -2.01 -2.43 -6.78
C ASP A 20 -1.61 -1.40 -7.86
N GLN A 21 -2.46 -1.25 -8.88
CA GLN A 21 -2.36 -0.18 -9.88
C GLN A 21 -3.07 1.11 -9.43
N GLY A 22 -3.13 1.41 -8.14
CA GLY A 22 -3.65 2.67 -7.63
C GLY A 22 -2.87 3.85 -8.22
N TRP A 23 -3.58 4.95 -8.52
CA TRP A 23 -3.00 6.13 -9.19
C TRP A 23 -1.74 6.69 -8.49
N LYS A 24 -1.66 6.56 -7.16
CA LYS A 24 -0.53 7.00 -6.35
C LYS A 24 0.76 6.23 -6.68
N TYR A 25 0.65 4.91 -6.88
CA TYR A 25 1.79 4.03 -7.15
C TYR A 25 2.26 4.10 -8.61
N GLN A 26 1.44 4.68 -9.49
CA GLN A 26 1.79 4.97 -10.88
C GLN A 26 2.48 6.34 -11.05
N HIS A 27 2.53 7.17 -10.01
CA HIS A 27 3.10 8.50 -10.12
C HIS A 27 4.62 8.42 -10.36
N ALA A 28 5.14 9.22 -11.30
CA ALA A 28 6.54 9.18 -11.72
C ALA A 28 7.53 9.33 -10.55
N HIS A 29 7.21 10.23 -9.60
CA HIS A 29 8.01 10.40 -8.39
C HIS A 29 8.13 9.10 -7.56
N TYR A 30 7.03 8.34 -7.45
CA TYR A 30 7.01 7.10 -6.68
C TYR A 30 7.85 6.03 -7.36
N ILE A 31 7.67 5.86 -8.68
CA ILE A 31 8.42 4.91 -9.49
C ILE A 31 9.92 5.23 -9.48
N ASN A 32 10.27 6.51 -9.63
CA ASN A 32 11.67 6.93 -9.62
C ASN A 32 12.33 6.69 -8.27
N SER A 33 11.62 6.98 -7.17
CA SER A 33 12.14 6.73 -5.82
C SER A 33 12.45 5.24 -5.59
N LEU A 34 11.60 4.33 -6.06
CA LEU A 34 11.87 2.88 -5.97
C LEU A 34 13.10 2.48 -6.80
N LYS A 35 13.22 3.01 -8.03
CA LYS A 35 14.37 2.74 -8.91
C LYS A 35 15.70 3.24 -8.32
N GLU A 36 15.71 4.41 -7.70
CA GLU A 36 16.89 4.99 -7.04
C GLU A 36 17.43 4.09 -5.92
N HIS A 37 16.55 3.31 -5.29
CA HIS A 37 16.90 2.37 -4.22
C HIS A 37 17.04 0.92 -4.72
N SER A 38 17.10 0.70 -6.04
CA SER A 38 17.17 -0.61 -6.68
C SER A 38 16.05 -1.58 -6.25
N ILE A 39 14.87 -1.02 -5.95
CA ILE A 39 13.67 -1.77 -5.58
C ILE A 39 12.89 -2.11 -6.84
N ILE A 40 12.51 -3.38 -6.98
CA ILE A 40 11.73 -3.89 -8.10
C ILE A 40 10.25 -3.68 -7.79
N GLN A 41 9.59 -2.79 -8.54
CA GLN A 41 8.15 -2.64 -8.43
C GLN A 41 7.42 -3.78 -9.15
N SER A 42 6.52 -4.44 -8.44
CA SER A 42 5.57 -5.43 -8.98
C SER A 42 4.16 -4.89 -8.79
N MET A 43 3.36 -4.86 -9.84
CA MET A 43 1.97 -4.40 -9.74
C MET A 43 0.99 -5.51 -10.12
N SER A 44 -0.12 -5.62 -9.40
CA SER A 44 -1.21 -6.52 -9.76
C SER A 44 -1.83 -6.12 -11.11
N ARG A 45 -2.46 -7.07 -11.82
CA ARG A 45 -3.07 -6.80 -13.13
C ARG A 45 -4.32 -5.92 -12.99
N LYS A 46 -4.53 -5.01 -13.95
CA LYS A 46 -5.76 -4.20 -14.04
C LYS A 46 -6.99 -5.13 -14.06
N GLY A 47 -7.86 -4.99 -13.06
CA GLY A 47 -9.08 -5.79 -12.97
C GLY A 47 -8.92 -7.20 -12.39
N ASN A 48 -7.74 -7.58 -11.88
CA ASN A 48 -7.62 -8.80 -11.07
C ASN A 48 -8.06 -8.50 -9.63
N CYS A 49 -9.37 -8.50 -9.41
CA CYS A 49 -9.94 -8.31 -8.09
C CYS A 49 -9.46 -9.37 -7.10
N TYR A 50 -9.01 -10.55 -7.53
CA TYR A 50 -8.55 -11.59 -6.59
C TYR A 50 -7.28 -11.20 -5.84
N ASP A 51 -6.28 -10.63 -6.50
CA ASP A 51 -5.05 -10.14 -5.84
C ASP A 51 -5.36 -9.02 -4.84
N ASN A 52 -6.27 -8.12 -5.22
CA ASN A 52 -6.60 -6.96 -4.39
C ASN A 52 -7.61 -7.30 -3.28
N SER A 53 -8.59 -8.16 -3.56
CA SER A 53 -9.71 -8.48 -2.68
C SER A 53 -9.29 -9.20 -1.41
N VAL A 54 -8.23 -10.01 -1.44
CA VAL A 54 -7.71 -10.65 -0.22
C VAL A 54 -7.17 -9.57 0.72
N THR A 55 -6.38 -8.64 0.18
CA THR A 55 -5.80 -7.52 0.91
C THR A 55 -6.87 -6.55 1.39
N GLU A 56 -7.85 -6.21 0.54
CA GLU A 56 -8.98 -5.35 0.88
C GLU A 56 -9.90 -5.99 1.93
N THR A 57 -10.16 -7.29 1.84
CA THR A 57 -10.97 -8.02 2.83
C THR A 57 -10.25 -8.05 4.18
N PHE A 58 -8.93 -8.29 4.17
CA PHE A 58 -8.12 -8.26 5.39
C PHE A 58 -8.16 -6.88 6.05
N PHE A 59 -7.89 -5.80 5.30
CA PHE A 59 -7.93 -4.45 5.85
C PHE A 59 -9.35 -3.99 6.20
N GLY A 60 -10.37 -4.44 5.47
CA GLY A 60 -11.77 -4.19 5.79
C GLY A 60 -12.17 -4.85 7.12
N ARG A 61 -11.76 -6.11 7.32
CA ARG A 61 -11.95 -6.81 8.61
C ARG A 61 -11.18 -6.14 9.73
N LEU A 62 -9.92 -5.79 9.51
CA LEU A 62 -9.10 -5.09 10.51
C LEU A 62 -9.76 -3.78 10.95
N LYS A 63 -10.25 -2.97 9.99
CA LYS A 63 -10.98 -1.74 10.32
C LYS A 63 -12.24 -2.06 11.12
N ASN A 64 -13.07 -2.99 10.66
CA ASN A 64 -14.28 -3.35 11.38
C ASN A 64 -14.00 -3.82 12.82
N GLU A 65 -12.95 -4.62 13.03
CA GLU A 65 -12.58 -5.12 14.36
C GLU A 65 -11.93 -4.03 15.23
N VAL A 66 -11.08 -3.17 14.68
CA VAL A 66 -10.44 -2.06 15.41
C VAL A 66 -11.43 -0.96 15.76
N TYR A 67 -12.41 -0.70 14.90
CA TYR A 67 -13.39 0.39 15.06
C TYR A 67 -14.74 -0.08 15.59
N TYR A 68 -14.89 -1.37 15.93
CA TYR A 68 -16.10 -1.90 16.54
C TYR A 68 -16.39 -1.14 17.84
N GLY A 69 -17.45 -0.33 17.86
CA GLY A 69 -17.85 0.49 19.01
C GLY A 69 -17.43 1.98 18.98
N TYR A 70 -16.63 2.42 18.00
CA TYR A 70 -16.25 3.83 17.81
C TYR A 70 -16.87 4.48 16.56
N GLU A 71 -17.86 3.81 15.96
CA GLU A 71 -18.45 4.18 14.66
C GLU A 71 -19.10 5.57 14.66
N ASN A 72 -19.60 6.04 15.81
CA ASN A 72 -20.29 7.32 15.95
C ASN A 72 -19.36 8.56 15.95
N GLU A 73 -18.06 8.39 16.17
CA GLU A 73 -17.10 9.53 16.17
C GLU A 73 -16.61 9.91 14.77
N LEU A 74 -16.89 9.09 13.75
CA LEU A 74 -16.39 9.29 12.38
C LEU A 74 -17.40 9.92 11.41
N TYR A 75 -18.70 9.90 11.72
CA TYR A 75 -19.74 10.58 10.93
C TYR A 75 -19.71 12.11 11.05
N SER A 76 -18.87 12.67 11.92
CA SER A 76 -18.72 14.11 12.13
C SER A 76 -17.70 14.77 11.19
N PHE A 77 -17.06 14.02 10.30
CA PHE A 77 -16.06 14.53 9.34
C PHE A 77 -16.41 14.33 7.86
N SER A 78 -17.68 14.06 7.54
CA SER A 78 -18.17 14.08 6.14
C SER A 78 -18.67 15.45 5.74
#